data_AF-F0SYT4-F1
#
_entry.id   AF-F0SYT4-F1
#
_cell.length_a   1.000
_cell.length_b   1.000
_cell.length_c   1.000
_cell.angle_alpha   90.00
_cell.angle_beta   90.00
_cell.angle_gamma   90.00
#
_symmetry.space_group_name_H-M   'P 1'
#
loop_
_entity.id
_entity.type
_entity.pdbx_description
1 polymer ?
#
loop_
_entity_poly.entity_id
_entity_poly.type
_entity_poly.pdbx_seq_one_letter_code
_entity_poly.pdbx_strand_id
1 'polypeptide(L)'
;MKTILQYLKEQKDMAWHNRLCYSKTYGMDTPKEGYEKEFAEAVRDCEIVEELIALVQVKETPSEQTSPCDCPFEKDGAKLLKFLKEIENYVLGDSPAHVSQSPEMR
;
A
#
# COMPACT_ATOMS: atom_id res chain seq x y z
N MET A 1 -6.41 -21.23 19.28
CA MET A 1 -5.78 -19.97 18.82
C MET A 1 -5.39 -20.18 17.36
N LYS A 2 -5.81 -19.31 16.43
CA LYS A 2 -5.38 -19.41 15.03
C LYS A 2 -4.00 -18.77 14.89
N THR A 3 -3.15 -19.31 14.02
CA THR A 3 -1.88 -18.65 13.68
C THR A 3 -2.14 -17.44 12.77
N ILE A 4 -1.18 -16.51 12.68
CA ILE A 4 -1.27 -15.37 11.76
C ILE A 4 -1.44 -15.87 10.32
N LEU A 5 -0.69 -16.90 9.92
CA LEU A 5 -0.80 -17.50 8.59
C LEU A 5 -2.20 -18.10 8.32
N GLN A 6 -2.80 -18.77 9.30
CA GLN A 6 -4.16 -19.30 9.17
C GLN A 6 -5.18 -18.18 9.00
N TYR A 7 -5.07 -17.12 9.80
CA TYR A 7 -5.94 -15.95 9.68
C TYR A 7 -5.82 -15.30 8.29
N LEU A 8 -4.60 -15.08 7.81
CA LEU A 8 -4.38 -14.47 6.48
C LEU A 8 -4.92 -15.33 5.34
N LYS A 9 -4.81 -16.67 5.44
CA LYS A 9 -5.44 -17.58 4.45
C LYS A 9 -6.96 -17.42 4.41
N GLU A 10 -7.61 -17.32 5.57
CA GLU A 10 -9.05 -17.06 5.64
C GLU A 10 -9.41 -15.70 5.05
N GLN A 11 -8.61 -14.65 5.31
CA GLN A 11 -8.83 -13.34 4.70
C GLN A 11 -8.66 -13.38 3.18
N LYS A 12 -7.73 -14.20 2.68
CA LYS A 12 -7.53 -14.39 1.24
C LYS A 12 -8.79 -14.96 0.59
N ASP A 13 -9.36 -16.00 1.19
CA ASP A 13 -10.56 -16.64 0.68
C ASP A 13 -11.75 -15.65 0.63
N MET A 14 -11.88 -14.78 1.64
CA MET A 14 -12.89 -13.73 1.63
C MET A 14 -12.65 -12.65 0.57
N ALA A 15 -11.41 -12.17 0.42
CA ALA A 15 -11.07 -11.15 -0.57
C ALA A 15 -11.35 -11.66 -2.00
N TRP A 16 -10.96 -12.91 -2.29
CA TRP A 16 -11.23 -13.55 -3.57
C TRP A 16 -12.73 -13.81 -3.79
N HIS A 17 -13.49 -14.15 -2.74
CA HIS A 17 -14.94 -14.24 -2.82
C HIS A 17 -15.58 -12.88 -3.18
N ASN A 18 -15.14 -11.79 -2.54
CA ASN A 18 -15.62 -10.45 -2.84
C ASN A 18 -15.30 -10.04 -4.28
N ARG A 19 -14.06 -10.30 -4.73
CA ARG A 19 -13.65 -10.05 -6.11
C ARG A 19 -14.58 -10.78 -7.08
N LEU A 20 -14.86 -12.07 -6.83
CA LEU A 20 -15.80 -12.85 -7.62
C LEU A 20 -17.22 -12.25 -7.62
N CYS A 21 -17.74 -11.86 -6.46
CA CYS A 21 -19.08 -11.31 -6.32
C CYS A 21 -19.29 -10.00 -7.09
N TYR A 22 -18.27 -9.15 -7.16
CA TYR A 22 -18.31 -7.89 -7.90
C TYR A 22 -17.84 -8.02 -9.35
N SER A 23 -17.48 -9.22 -9.79
CA SER A 23 -17.08 -9.48 -11.17
C SER A 23 -18.28 -9.68 -12.09
N LYS A 24 -18.14 -9.25 -13.34
CA LYS A 24 -19.11 -9.51 -14.40
C LYS A 24 -19.07 -10.96 -14.88
N THR A 25 -17.90 -11.60 -14.80
CA THR A 25 -17.66 -12.97 -15.27
C THR A 25 -16.85 -13.75 -14.24
N TYR A 26 -16.85 -15.08 -14.36
CA TYR A 26 -16.00 -15.95 -13.53
C TYR A 26 -14.50 -15.75 -13.76
N GLY A 27 -14.09 -15.06 -14.84
CA GLY A 27 -12.69 -14.69 -15.06
C GLY A 27 -12.17 -13.67 -14.05
N MET A 28 -13.07 -12.92 -13.40
CA MET A 28 -12.72 -11.92 -12.38
C MET A 28 -11.78 -10.80 -12.87
N ASP A 29 -11.79 -10.54 -14.17
CA ASP A 29 -10.99 -9.51 -14.84
C ASP A 29 -11.75 -8.21 -15.03
N THR A 30 -13.08 -8.24 -14.93
CA THR A 30 -13.95 -7.11 -15.29
C THR A 30 -15.01 -6.90 -14.22
N PRO A 31 -15.23 -5.65 -13.75
CA PRO A 31 -16.27 -5.35 -12.78
C PRO A 31 -17.67 -5.51 -13.37
N LYS A 32 -18.62 -5.86 -12.51
CA LYS A 32 -20.06 -5.74 -12.78
C LYS A 32 -20.45 -4.25 -12.78
N GLU A 33 -21.36 -3.88 -13.67
CA GLU A 33 -21.86 -2.51 -13.78
C GLU A 33 -22.45 -2.03 -12.44
N GLY A 34 -21.98 -0.87 -11.97
CA GLY A 34 -22.39 -0.26 -10.70
C GLY A 34 -21.65 -0.79 -9.46
N TYR A 35 -20.65 -1.65 -9.63
CA TYR A 35 -19.80 -2.19 -8.56
C TYR A 35 -18.31 -1.99 -8.82
N GLU A 36 -17.94 -1.02 -9.65
CA GLU A 36 -16.56 -0.79 -10.08
C GLU A 36 -15.65 -0.45 -8.90
N LYS A 37 -16.17 0.29 -7.92
CA LYS A 37 -15.43 0.69 -6.72
C LYS A 37 -15.16 -0.52 -5.82
N GLU A 38 -16.20 -1.30 -5.53
CA GLU A 38 -16.14 -2.48 -4.69
C GLU A 38 -15.27 -3.57 -5.33
N PHE A 39 -15.34 -3.72 -6.64
CA PHE A 39 -14.44 -4.60 -7.39
C PHE A 39 -12.98 -4.13 -7.26
N ALA A 40 -12.70 -2.84 -7.45
CA ALA A 40 -11.34 -2.30 -7.31
C ALA A 40 -10.81 -2.45 -5.87
N GLU A 41 -11.67 -2.27 -4.85
CA GLU A 41 -11.33 -2.53 -3.44
C GLU A 41 -11.01 -4.00 -3.21
N ALA A 42 -11.86 -4.92 -3.69
CA ALA A 42 -11.63 -6.35 -3.53
C ALA A 42 -10.36 -6.84 -4.24
N VAL A 43 -10.00 -6.26 -5.39
CA VAL A 43 -8.72 -6.53 -6.07
C VAL A 43 -7.55 -6.10 -5.18
N ARG A 44 -7.58 -4.89 -4.63
CA ARG A 44 -6.53 -4.42 -3.71
C ARG A 44 -6.41 -5.29 -2.46
N ASP A 45 -7.54 -5.72 -1.89
CA ASP A 45 -7.52 -6.59 -0.72
C ASP A 45 -6.88 -7.95 -1.03
N CYS A 46 -7.09 -8.49 -2.23
CA CYS A 46 -6.41 -9.72 -2.67
C CYS A 46 -4.89 -9.52 -2.71
N GLU A 47 -4.42 -8.43 -3.33
CA GLU A 47 -3.00 -8.09 -3.47
C GLU A 47 -2.34 -7.94 -2.09
N ILE A 48 -2.96 -7.16 -1.19
CA ILE A 48 -2.44 -6.91 0.16
C ILE A 48 -2.32 -8.22 0.95
N VAL A 49 -3.35 -9.07 0.94
CA VAL A 49 -3.30 -10.33 1.68
C VAL A 49 -2.26 -11.28 1.11
N GLU A 50 -2.09 -11.33 -0.20
CA GLU A 50 -1.05 -12.16 -0.83
C GLU A 50 0.35 -11.71 -0.45
N GLU A 51 0.61 -10.39 -0.43
CA GLU A 51 1.88 -9.84 0.06
C GLU A 51 2.13 -10.15 1.54
N LEU A 52 1.11 -9.99 2.39
CA LEU A 52 1.21 -10.31 3.83
C LEU A 52 1.52 -11.79 4.07
N ILE A 53 0.91 -12.69 3.29
CA ILE A 53 1.20 -14.13 3.35
C ILE A 53 2.66 -14.39 2.97
N ALA A 54 3.16 -13.76 1.91
CA ALA A 54 4.54 -13.90 1.48
C ALA A 54 5.53 -13.43 2.55
N LEU A 55 5.29 -12.27 3.17
CA LEU A 55 6.12 -11.73 4.24
C LEU A 55 6.19 -12.65 5.47
N VAL A 56 5.08 -13.28 5.84
CA VAL A 56 5.04 -14.22 6.97
C VAL A 56 5.80 -15.51 6.64
N GLN A 57 5.68 -16.03 5.41
CA GLN A 57 6.37 -17.24 5.00
C GLN A 57 7.90 -17.07 4.92
N VAL A 58 8.38 -15.91 4.45
CA VAL A 58 9.82 -15.60 4.42
C VAL A 58 10.41 -15.54 5.84
N LYS A 59 9.61 -15.14 6.83
CA LYS A 59 10.04 -15.10 8.24
C LYS A 59 10.20 -16.48 8.87
N GLU A 60 9.57 -17.51 8.32
CA GLU A 60 9.61 -18.89 8.82
C GLU A 60 10.67 -19.76 8.13
N THR A 61 11.28 -19.30 7.04
CA THR A 61 12.50 -19.92 6.52
C THR A 61 13.69 -19.49 7.36
N PRO A 62 14.39 -20.40 8.07
CA PRO A 62 15.65 -20.05 8.70
C PRO A 62 16.67 -19.87 7.58
N SER A 63 16.99 -18.63 7.23
CA SER A 63 18.20 -18.37 6.47
C SER A 63 19.37 -18.71 7.38
N GLU A 64 20.04 -19.79 7.01
CA GLU A 64 21.32 -20.21 7.54
C GLU A 64 22.35 -19.06 7.41
N GLN A 65 22.99 -18.78 8.55
CA GLN A 65 24.26 -18.05 8.72
C GLN A 65 24.29 -16.52 8.50
N THR A 66 24.58 -15.87 9.63
CA THR A 66 25.14 -14.53 9.76
C THR A 66 26.33 -14.30 8.83
N SER A 67 26.20 -13.33 7.94
CA SER A 67 27.32 -12.55 7.42
C SER A 67 27.12 -11.11 7.90
N PRO A 68 28.10 -10.47 8.57
CA PRO A 68 28.06 -9.04 8.82
C PRO A 68 28.20 -8.32 7.48
N CYS A 69 27.10 -8.15 6.76
CA CYS A 69 27.05 -7.19 5.68
C CYS A 69 26.88 -5.81 6.33
N ASP A 70 27.96 -5.04 6.30
CA ASP A 70 27.94 -3.58 6.40
C ASP A 70 27.02 -3.04 5.30
N CYS A 71 25.72 -2.99 5.58
CA CYS A 71 24.78 -2.25 4.78
C CYS A 71 24.94 -0.78 5.16
N PRO A 72 25.33 0.13 4.25
CA PRO A 72 25.24 1.56 4.50
C PRO A 72 23.76 2.00 4.42
N PHE A 73 22.91 1.47 5.30
CA PHE A 73 21.51 1.87 5.47
C PHE A 73 21.41 3.09 6.40
N GLU A 74 22.28 4.08 6.23
CA GLU A 74 22.28 5.29 7.09
C GLU A 74 22.10 6.59 6.32
N LYS A 75 21.74 6.57 5.03
CA LYS A 75 21.67 7.82 4.24
C LYS A 75 20.32 8.18 3.62
N ASP A 76 19.35 7.26 3.56
CA ASP A 76 18.07 7.54 2.89
C ASP A 76 16.84 7.58 3.82
N GLY A 77 16.95 7.08 5.06
CA GLY A 77 15.85 7.20 6.05
C GLY A 77 15.51 8.66 6.40
N ALA A 78 16.53 9.53 6.42
CA ALA A 78 16.34 10.96 6.67
C ALA A 78 15.63 11.68 5.52
N LYS A 79 15.83 11.24 4.27
CA LYS A 79 15.11 11.79 3.10
C LYS A 79 13.66 11.36 3.10
N LEU A 80 13.39 10.11 3.46
CA LEU A 80 12.03 9.58 3.56
C LEU A 80 11.22 10.33 4.64
N LEU A 81 11.83 10.56 5.81
CA LEU A 81 11.22 11.36 6.90
C LEU A 81 10.97 12.82 6.50
N LYS A 82 11.87 13.41 5.70
CA LYS A 82 11.68 14.78 5.20
C LYS A 82 10.54 14.85 4.17
N PHE A 83 10.47 13.88 3.26
CA PHE A 83 9.39 13.78 2.27
C PHE A 83 8.03 13.53 2.93
N LEU A 84 7.97 12.67 3.95
CA LEU A 84 6.74 12.40 4.70
C LEU A 84 6.27 13.65 5.47
N LYS A 85 7.19 14.44 6.05
CA LYS A 85 6.86 15.74 6.66
C LYS A 85 6.38 16.78 5.64
N GLU A 86 6.93 16.79 4.42
CA GLU A 86 6.46 17.68 3.34
C GLU A 86 5.04 17.32 2.90
N ILE A 87 4.70 16.04 2.83
CA ILE A 87 3.33 15.57 2.53
C ILE A 87 2.37 15.94 3.66
N GLU A 88 2.77 15.76 4.92
CA GLU A 88 1.94 16.10 6.09
C GLU A 88 1.59 17.60 6.12
N ASN A 89 2.54 18.48 5.78
CA ASN A 89 2.30 19.92 5.66
C ASN A 89 1.40 20.30 4.47
N TYR A 90 1.41 19.53 3.38
CA TYR A 90 0.53 19.76 2.23
C TYR A 90 -0.92 19.36 2.52
N VAL A 91 -1.13 18.35 3.37
CA VAL A 91 -2.45 17.80 3.71
C VAL A 91 -3.13 18.57 4.86
N LEU A 92 -2.37 19.20 5.77
CA LEU A 92 -2.90 19.89 6.96
C LEU A 92 -2.96 21.43 6.88
N GLY A 93 -2.59 22.04 5.75
CA GLY A 93 -3.04 23.39 5.37
C GLY A 93 -2.09 24.56 5.68
N ASP A 94 -1.71 25.28 4.63
CA ASP A 94 -2.04 26.71 4.50
C ASP A 94 -1.78 27.14 3.05
N SER A 95 -2.82 27.67 2.41
CA SER A 95 -2.72 28.28 1.08
C SER A 95 -1.88 29.56 1.19
N PRO A 96 -0.71 29.69 0.52
CA PRO A 96 -0.03 30.97 0.50
C PRO A 96 -0.81 31.88 -0.45
N ALA A 97 -1.44 32.90 0.13
CA ALA A 97 -1.96 34.04 -0.59
C ALA A 97 -0.87 34.58 -1.53
N HIS A 98 -1.04 34.40 -2.84
CA HIS A 98 -0.22 35.10 -3.82
C HIS A 98 -0.64 36.56 -3.83
N VAL A 99 0.05 37.34 -3.00
CA VAL A 99 0.13 38.80 -3.11
C VAL A 99 0.69 39.10 -4.51
N SER A 100 -0.17 39.66 -5.37
CA SER A 100 0.24 40.28 -6.63
C SER A 100 1.06 41.52 -6.30
N GLN A 101 2.39 41.41 -6.42
CA GLN A 101 3.25 42.58 -6.58
C GLN A 101 3.50 42.74 -8.08
N SER A 102 2.77 43.68 -8.69
CA SER A 102 3.16 44.26 -9.97
C SER A 102 4.43 45.11 -9.74
N PRO A 103 5.51 44.92 -10.51
CA PRO A 103 6.62 45.87 -10.50
C PRO A 103 6.29 47.02 -11.45
N GLU A 104 6.16 48.23 -10.90
CA GLU A 104 6.42 49.45 -11.65
C GLU A 104 7.90 49.47 -12.06
N MET A 105 8.20 49.67 -13.35
CA MET A 105 9.36 50.46 -13.75
C MET A 105 9.29 50.96 -15.20
N ARG A 106 9.21 52.30 -15.28
CA ARG A 106 9.61 53.26 -16.35
C ARG A 106 8.79 53.38 -17.63
#